data_AF-A0A0A2L3N9-F1
#
_entry.id   AF-A0A0A2L3N9-F1
#
_cell.length_a   1.000
_cell.length_b   1.000
_cell.length_c   1.000
_cell.angle_alpha   90.00
_cell.angle_beta   90.00
_cell.angle_gamma   90.00
#
_symmetry.space_group_name_H-M   'P 1'
#
loop_
_entity.id
_entity.type
_entity.pdbx_description
1 polymer ?
#
loop_
_entity_poly.entity_id
_entity_poly.type
_entity_poly.pdbx_seq_one_letter_code
_entity_poly.pdbx_strand_id
1 'polypeptide(L)'
;MAWGYFNNGLKAFVIIITYVFAKPSIEDSLDDTTGFVFYYIFQKATSTSIARATRLTAIILLPVIFSKILFNASTSRQTFASARDQGLPFANWIGKVDAKRDIPVNAIALSYVIS
;
A
#
# COMPACT_ATOMS: atom_id res chain seq x y z
N MET A 1 -13.27 -6.89 -17.46
CA MET A 1 -12.01 -7.08 -16.68
C MET A 1 -10.77 -6.59 -17.45
N ALA A 2 -10.54 -7.00 -18.70
CA ALA A 2 -9.36 -6.61 -19.49
C ALA A 2 -9.11 -5.08 -19.62
N TRP A 3 -10.16 -4.28 -19.83
CA TRP A 3 -10.04 -2.83 -20.01
C TRP A 3 -9.46 -2.10 -18.79
N GLY A 4 -9.77 -2.57 -17.58
CA GLY A 4 -9.25 -1.99 -16.33
C GLY A 4 -7.74 -2.16 -16.20
N TYR A 5 -7.23 -3.35 -16.55
CA TYR A 5 -5.79 -3.63 -16.54
C TYR A 5 -5.05 -2.77 -17.56
N PHE A 6 -5.59 -2.65 -18.77
CA PHE A 6 -4.96 -1.83 -19.80
C PHE A 6 -4.88 -0.34 -19.38
N ASN A 7 -5.98 0.21 -18.87
CA ASN A 7 -6.02 1.59 -18.40
C ASN A 7 -5.11 1.85 -17.20
N ASN A 8 -5.00 0.90 -16.27
CA ASN A 8 -4.10 1.03 -15.13
C ASN A 8 -2.64 0.95 -15.58
N GLY A 9 -2.30 0.00 -16.45
CA GLY A 9 -0.98 -0.17 -17.03
C GLY A 9 -0.54 1.07 -17.82
N LEU A 10 -1.41 1.62 -18.66
CA LEU A 10 -1.11 2.84 -19.42
C LEU A 10 -0.82 4.03 -18.49
N LYS A 11 -1.62 4.21 -17.43
CA LYS A 11 -1.37 5.27 -16.43
C LYS A 11 -0.05 5.07 -15.69
N ALA A 12 0.24 3.84 -15.25
CA ALA A 12 1.51 3.53 -14.60
C ALA A 12 2.70 3.80 -15.53
N PHE A 13 2.58 3.45 -16.81
CA PHE A 13 3.62 3.67 -17.81
C PHE A 13 3.92 5.17 -18.01
N VAL A 14 2.87 6.00 -18.16
CA VAL A 14 3.03 7.46 -18.29
C VAL A 14 3.68 8.07 -17.04
N ILE A 15 3.28 7.62 -15.84
CA ILE A 15 3.88 8.09 -14.58
C ILE A 15 5.36 7.71 -14.51
N ILE A 16 5.72 6.48 -14.85
CA ILE A 16 7.11 6.00 -14.82
C ILE A 16 7.98 6.80 -15.79
N ILE A 17 7.53 7.01 -17.03
CA ILE A 17 8.26 7.84 -18.01
C ILE A 17 8.47 9.24 -17.44
N THR A 18 7.38 9.89 -17.01
CA THR A 18 7.46 11.25 -16.45
C THR A 18 8.44 11.32 -15.27
N TYR A 19 8.42 10.30 -14.40
CA TYR A 19 9.30 10.20 -13.25
C TYR A 19 10.77 10.00 -13.61
N VAL A 20 11.08 9.32 -14.72
CA VAL A 20 12.46 9.16 -15.21
C VAL A 20 12.97 10.47 -15.80
N PHE A 21 12.16 11.17 -16.59
CA PHE A 21 12.55 12.44 -17.23
C PHE A 21 12.56 13.65 -16.29
N ALA A 22 11.71 13.67 -15.26
CA ALA A 22 11.66 14.76 -14.29
C ALA A 22 12.74 14.68 -13.18
N LYS A 23 13.58 13.65 -13.19
CA LYS A 23 14.68 13.50 -12.23
C LYS A 23 15.88 14.38 -12.62
N PRO A 24 16.36 15.27 -11.73
CA PRO A 24 17.50 16.14 -12.04
C PRO A 24 18.88 15.45 -11.94
N SER A 25 19.06 14.47 -11.04
CA SER A 25 20.34 13.76 -10.83
C SER A 25 20.06 12.43 -10.12
N ILE A 26 20.68 11.33 -10.58
CA ILE A 26 20.46 9.97 -10.04
C ILE A 26 21.29 9.79 -8.77
N GLU A 27 22.56 10.21 -8.78
CA GLU A 27 23.46 10.15 -7.62
C GLU A 27 22.87 10.92 -6.42
N ASP A 28 22.42 12.17 -6.63
CA ASP A 28 21.85 12.98 -5.54
C ASP A 28 20.54 12.42 -4.99
N SER A 29 19.80 11.66 -5.80
CA SER A 29 18.55 11.04 -5.36
C SER A 29 18.76 9.79 -4.51
N LEU A 30 19.91 9.12 -4.70
CA LEU A 30 20.29 7.92 -3.95
C LEU A 30 20.98 8.26 -2.63
N ASP A 31 21.71 9.37 -2.58
CA ASP A 31 22.35 9.90 -1.36
C ASP A 31 21.43 10.80 -0.53
N ASP A 32 20.18 11.04 -0.95
CA ASP A 32 19.25 11.88 -0.20
C ASP A 32 18.94 11.28 1.18
N THR A 33 19.06 12.11 2.23
CA THR A 33 18.89 11.71 3.64
C THR A 33 17.52 11.12 3.94
N THR A 34 16.51 11.40 3.13
CA THR A 34 15.15 10.86 3.32
C THR A 34 15.07 9.37 2.94
N GLY A 35 16.00 8.85 2.13
CA GLY A 35 15.98 7.46 1.63
C GLY A 35 14.83 7.14 0.66
N PHE A 36 14.00 8.14 0.33
CA PHE A 36 12.83 8.01 -0.54
C PHE A 36 12.99 8.89 -1.78
N VAL A 37 13.40 8.29 -2.89
CA VAL A 37 13.63 8.96 -4.19
C VAL A 37 12.41 9.80 -4.64
N PHE A 38 11.18 9.36 -4.36
CA PHE A 38 9.98 10.11 -4.76
C PHE A 38 9.83 11.43 -4.01
N TYR A 39 10.26 11.48 -2.74
CA TYR A 39 10.20 12.69 -1.92
C TYR A 39 11.19 13.74 -2.41
N TYR A 40 12.41 13.32 -2.77
CA TYR A 40 13.44 14.18 -3.36
C TYR A 40 12.94 14.86 -4.65
N ILE A 41 12.29 14.10 -5.54
CA ILE A 41 11.74 14.65 -6.78
C ILE A 41 10.62 15.65 -6.49
N PHE A 42 9.73 15.39 -5.54
CA PHE A 42 8.71 16.37 -5.14
C PHE A 42 9.31 17.62 -4.52
N GLN A 43 10.42 17.50 -3.79
CA GLN A 43 11.14 18.64 -3.27
C GLN A 43 11.71 19.49 -4.40
N LYS A 44 12.38 18.89 -5.38
CA LYS A 44 12.92 19.60 -6.55
C LYS A 44 11.83 20.20 -7.44
N ALA A 45 10.72 19.47 -7.66
CA ALA A 45 9.57 19.96 -8.43
C ALA A 45 8.84 21.13 -7.76
N THR A 46 9.01 21.32 -6.44
CA THR A 46 8.36 22.41 -5.68
C THR A 46 9.32 23.54 -5.32
N SER A 47 10.32 23.80 -6.17
CA SER A 47 11.33 24.84 -5.97
C SER A 47 12.12 24.66 -4.67
N THR A 48 12.39 23.41 -4.28
CA THR A 48 13.12 23.04 -3.04
C THR A 48 12.38 23.41 -1.75
N SER A 49 11.05 23.62 -1.81
CA SER A 49 10.26 23.93 -0.63
C SER A 49 9.79 22.66 0.10
N ILE A 50 10.35 22.40 1.27
CA ILE A 50 10.00 21.27 2.14
C ILE A 50 8.50 21.24 2.46
N ALA A 51 7.91 22.39 2.80
CA ALA A 51 6.48 22.48 3.14
C ALA A 51 5.54 22.14 1.96
N ARG A 52 5.98 22.33 0.72
CA ARG A 52 5.20 21.99 -0.48
C ARG A 52 5.35 20.50 -0.81
N ALA A 53 6.57 19.98 -0.75
CA ALA A 53 6.87 18.57 -0.95
C ALA A 53 6.14 17.66 0.07
N THR A 54 6.14 18.06 1.34
CA THR A 54 5.45 17.33 2.42
C THR A 54 3.93 17.32 2.21
N ARG A 55 3.33 18.42 1.74
CA ARG A 55 1.89 18.46 1.43
C ARG A 55 1.52 17.53 0.28
N LEU A 56 2.28 17.51 -0.81
CA LEU A 56 2.06 16.59 -1.93
C LEU A 56 2.21 15.13 -1.49
N THR A 57 3.21 14.86 -0.66
CA THR A 57 3.44 13.52 -0.08
C THR A 57 2.27 13.09 0.80
N ALA A 58 1.76 13.97 1.67
CA ALA A 58 0.62 13.67 2.53
C ALA A 58 -0.66 13.34 1.74
N ILE A 59 -0.91 14.05 0.63
CA ILE A 59 -2.06 13.79 -0.26
C ILE A 59 -2.02 12.37 -0.84
N ILE A 60 -0.83 11.83 -1.12
CA ILE A 60 -0.67 10.47 -1.65
C ILE A 60 -0.67 9.43 -0.52
N LEU A 61 -0.05 9.73 0.63
CA LEU A 61 0.02 8.80 1.75
C LEU A 61 -1.35 8.55 2.40
N LEU A 62 -2.21 9.57 2.47
CA LEU A 62 -3.54 9.45 3.04
C LEU A 62 -4.36 8.31 2.40
N PRO A 63 -4.61 8.29 1.07
CA PRO A 63 -5.33 7.20 0.45
C PRO A 63 -4.60 5.86 0.56
N VAL A 64 -3.26 5.82 0.56
CA VAL A 64 -2.48 4.59 0.75
C VAL A 64 -2.76 3.95 2.11
N ILE A 65 -2.82 4.76 3.18
CA ILE A 65 -3.12 4.28 4.53
C ILE A 65 -4.53 3.68 4.57
N PHE A 66 -5.53 4.39 4.05
CA PHE A 66 -6.90 3.88 3.98
C PHE A 66 -6.96 2.58 3.15
N SER A 67 -6.31 2.54 1.97
CA SER A 67 -6.26 1.34 1.14
C SER A 67 -5.64 0.15 1.88
N LYS A 68 -4.57 0.34 2.67
CA LYS A 68 -3.98 -0.73 3.48
C LYS A 68 -4.94 -1.27 4.53
N ILE A 69 -5.68 -0.40 5.22
CA ILE A 69 -6.69 -0.81 6.21
C ILE A 69 -7.79 -1.63 5.53
N LEU A 70 -8.34 -1.14 4.42
CA LEU A 70 -9.39 -1.83 3.67
C LEU A 70 -8.91 -3.16 3.10
N PHE A 71 -7.69 -3.20 2.58
CA PHE A 71 -7.09 -4.40 2.04
C PHE A 71 -6.94 -5.46 3.13
N ASN A 72 -6.38 -5.09 4.29
CA ASN A 72 -6.24 -6.02 5.41
C ASN A 72 -7.58 -6.49 5.98
N ALA A 73 -8.60 -5.61 6.03
CA ALA A 73 -9.96 -5.99 6.41
C ALA A 73 -10.59 -6.98 5.40
N SER A 74 -10.33 -6.80 4.11
CA SER A 74 -10.78 -7.74 3.07
C SER A 74 -10.05 -9.08 3.17
N THR A 75 -8.72 -9.04 3.30
CA THR A 75 -7.87 -10.23 3.40
C THR A 75 -8.23 -11.05 4.63
N SER A 76 -8.40 -10.43 5.81
CA SER A 76 -8.80 -11.17 7.03
C SER A 76 -10.17 -11.87 6.90
N ARG A 77 -11.14 -11.28 6.18
CA ARG A 77 -12.42 -11.96 5.86
C ARG A 77 -12.23 -13.13 4.91
N GLN A 78 -11.36 -13.00 3.90
CA GLN A 78 -11.02 -14.09 2.98
C GLN A 78 -10.30 -15.21 3.70
N THR A 79 -9.30 -14.90 4.53
CA THR A 79 -8.57 -15.84 5.38
C THR A 79 -9.52 -16.59 6.32
N PHE A 80 -10.47 -15.89 6.94
CA PHE A 80 -11.51 -16.52 7.77
C PHE A 80 -12.41 -17.47 6.96
N ALA A 81 -12.89 -17.04 5.80
CA ALA A 81 -13.72 -17.88 4.93
C ALA A 81 -12.96 -19.14 4.49
N SER A 82 -11.69 -19.01 4.09
CA SER A 82 -10.83 -20.15 3.75
C SER A 82 -10.59 -21.08 4.95
N ALA A 83 -10.44 -20.54 6.16
CA ALA A 83 -10.32 -21.35 7.38
C ALA A 83 -11.64 -22.07 7.72
N ARG A 84 -12.79 -21.42 7.55
CA ARG A 84 -14.11 -22.05 7.74
C ARG A 84 -14.29 -23.25 6.81
N ASP A 85 -13.83 -23.13 5.58
CA ASP A 85 -13.93 -24.18 4.56
C ASP A 85 -12.77 -25.21 4.67
N GLN A 86 -12.03 -25.23 5.79
CA GLN A 86 -10.89 -26.12 6.08
C GLN A 86 -9.75 -26.06 5.04
N GLY A 87 -9.63 -24.95 4.30
CA GLY A 87 -8.63 -24.76 3.25
C GLY A 87 -7.25 -24.28 3.73
N LEU A 88 -7.05 -24.10 5.04
CA LEU A 88 -5.81 -23.61 5.63
C LEU A 88 -5.27 -24.56 6.72
N PRO A 89 -3.94 -24.69 6.86
CA PRO A 89 -3.37 -25.37 8.02
C PRO A 89 -3.80 -24.62 9.29
N PHE A 90 -4.14 -25.37 10.34
CA PHE A 90 -4.68 -24.82 11.59
C PHE A 90 -6.03 -24.07 11.44
N ALA A 91 -6.86 -24.47 10.46
CA ALA A 91 -8.19 -23.93 10.20
C ALA A 91 -9.06 -23.74 11.47
N ASN A 92 -9.01 -24.66 12.43
CA ASN A 92 -9.77 -24.55 13.68
C ASN A 92 -9.36 -23.37 14.57
N TRP A 93 -8.09 -22.95 14.52
CA TRP A 93 -7.60 -21.78 15.25
C TRP A 93 -7.90 -20.49 14.49
N ILE A 94 -7.64 -20.47 13.17
CA ILE A 94 -7.83 -19.30 12.30
C ILE A 94 -9.32 -18.97 12.14
N GLY A 95 -10.16 -19.98 12.00
CA GLY A 95 -11.61 -19.88 11.84
C GLY A 95 -12.38 -19.63 13.14
N LYS A 96 -11.70 -19.45 14.28
CA LYS A 96 -12.38 -19.17 15.55
C LYS A 96 -12.85 -17.72 15.61
N VAL A 97 -14.16 -17.52 15.77
CA VAL A 97 -14.79 -16.21 16.00
C VAL A 97 -14.85 -15.93 17.51
N ASP A 98 -14.51 -14.71 17.89
CA ASP A 98 -14.64 -14.26 19.29
C ASP A 98 -16.11 -13.97 19.61
N ALA A 99 -16.68 -14.61 20.63
CA ALA A 99 -18.10 -14.51 20.99
C ALA A 99 -18.51 -13.16 21.59
N LYS A 100 -17.56 -12.32 22.02
CA LYS A 100 -17.86 -10.99 22.58
C LYS A 100 -17.87 -9.91 21.50
N ARG A 101 -17.14 -10.11 20.41
CA ARG A 101 -16.94 -9.12 19.35
C ARG A 101 -17.48 -9.54 17.99
N ASP A 102 -17.95 -10.79 17.83
CA ASP A 102 -18.45 -11.40 16.59
C ASP A 102 -17.50 -11.23 15.39
N ILE A 103 -16.18 -11.15 15.66
CA ILE A 103 -15.14 -10.99 14.64
C ILE A 103 -14.06 -12.08 14.78
N PRO A 104 -13.48 -12.55 13.67
CA PRO A 104 -12.42 -13.56 13.66
C PRO A 104 -11.06 -12.91 14.01
N VAL A 105 -10.80 -12.68 15.29
CA VAL A 105 -9.58 -12.00 15.78
C VAL A 105 -8.31 -12.72 15.35
N ASN A 106 -8.31 -14.05 15.33
CA ASN A 106 -7.13 -14.85 14.95
C ASN A 106 -6.80 -14.68 13.46
N ALA A 107 -7.81 -14.63 12.57
CA ALA A 107 -7.61 -14.36 11.16
C ALA A 107 -7.10 -12.92 10.92
N ILE A 108 -7.59 -11.95 11.69
CA ILE A 108 -7.11 -10.55 11.63
C ILE A 108 -5.64 -10.46 12.07
N ALA A 109 -5.30 -11.07 13.20
CA ALA A 109 -3.94 -11.09 13.73
C ALA A 109 -2.97 -11.75 12.75
N LEU A 110 -3.36 -12.87 12.15
CA LEU A 110 -2.56 -13.56 11.14
C LEU A 110 -2.31 -12.67 9.91
N SER A 111 -3.35 -12.01 9.38
CA SER A 111 -3.20 -11.10 8.23
C SER A 111 -2.29 -9.90 8.52
N TYR A 112 -2.30 -9.39 9.76
CA TYR A 112 -1.41 -8.32 10.20
C TYR A 112 0.04 -8.76 10.40
N VAL A 113 0.28 -9.99 10.89
CA VAL A 113 1.64 -10.50 11.11
C VAL A 113 2.35 -10.81 9.80
N ILE A 114 1.60 -11.21 8.76
CA ILE A 114 2.16 -11.58 7.45
C ILE A 114 2.36 -10.37 6.52
N SER A 115 1.52 -9.33 6.61
CA SER A 115 1.56 -8.14 5.73
C SER A 115 2.71 -7.19 6.06
#